data_AF-A0A645IJE1-F1
#
_entry.id   AF-A0A645IJE1-F1
#
_cell.length_a   1.000
_cell.length_b   1.000
_cell.length_c   1.000
_cell.angle_alpha   90.00
_cell.angle_beta   90.00
_cell.angle_gamma   90.00
#
_symmetry.space_group_name_H-M   'P 1'
#
loop_
_entity.id
_entity.type
_entity.pdbx_description
1 polymer ?
#
loop_
_entity_poly.entity_id
_entity_poly.type
_entity_poly.pdbx_seq_one_letter_code
_entity_poly.pdbx_strand_id
1 'polypeptide(L)' 'MEDKIILVNEDGEEVEFFIDEQFEFEDNLYVVLYEKEEDDDALLFRIEEDENDEMQLIEVEDDDEFKRVSDYYFEN' A
#
# COMPACT_ATOMS: atom_id res chain seq x y z
N MET A 1 0.47 6.68 17.23
CA MET A 1 1.47 5.65 16.92
C MET A 1 1.43 5.59 15.42
N GLU A 2 2.51 5.96 14.76
CA GLU A 2 2.65 5.67 13.33
C GLU A 2 2.95 4.18 13.26
N ASP A 3 2.06 3.44 12.61
CA ASP A 3 2.27 2.03 12.37
C ASP A 3 3.29 1.90 11.23
N LYS A 4 4.31 1.07 11.45
CA LYS A 4 5.37 0.85 10.47
C LYS A 4 5.38 -0.60 10.02
N ILE A 5 5.73 -0.81 8.77
CA ILE A 5 5.89 -2.13 8.19
C ILE A 5 7.26 -2.25 7.52
N ILE A 6 7.86 -3.43 7.60
CA ILE A 6 9.07 -3.77 6.87
C ILE A 6 8.66 -4.68 5.73
N LEU A 7 8.96 -4.27 4.50
CA LEU A 7 8.72 -5.05 3.31
C LEU A 7 10.05 -5.53 2.75
N VAL A 8 10.04 -6.73 2.19
CA VAL A 8 11.19 -7.28 1.48
C VAL A 8 10.92 -7.11 -0.01
N ASN A 9 11.77 -6.34 -0.68
CA ASN A 9 11.65 -6.13 -2.13
C ASN A 9 12.15 -7.37 -2.92
N GLU A 10 12.07 -7.30 -4.25
CA GLU A 10 12.49 -8.40 -5.14
C GLU A 10 13.99 -8.75 -5.04
N ASP A 11 14.82 -7.79 -4.61
CA ASP A 11 16.26 -7.99 -4.40
C ASP A 11 16.57 -8.64 -3.03
N GLY A 12 15.55 -8.85 -2.19
CA GLY A 12 15.68 -9.39 -0.83
C GLY A 12 16.11 -8.34 0.20
N GLU A 13 16.01 -7.06 -0.13
CA GLU A 13 16.33 -5.96 0.78
C GLU A 13 15.11 -5.57 1.61
N GLU A 14 15.32 -5.38 2.91
CA GLU A 14 14.31 -4.87 3.84
C GLU A 14 14.21 -3.35 3.70
N VAL A 15 12.99 -2.87 3.40
CA VAL A 15 12.66 -1.45 3.31
C VAL A 15 11.59 -1.14 4.35
N GLU A 16 11.81 -0.10 5.14
CA GLU A 16 10.87 0.37 6.17
C GLU A 16 9.90 1.37 5.54
N PHE A 17 8.60 1.16 5.77
CA PHE A 17 7.53 2.03 5.35
C PHE A 17 6.67 2.46 6.54
N PHE A 18 6.10 3.64 6.42
CA PHE A 18 5.10 4.19 7.33
C PHE A 18 3.72 3.95 6.74
N ILE A 19 2.83 3.40 7.55
CA ILE A 19 1.43 3.20 7.19
C ILE A 19 0.68 4.50 7.47
N ASP A 20 0.06 5.03 6.43
CA ASP A 20 -0.84 6.17 6.56
C ASP A 20 -2.27 5.69 6.88
N GLU A 21 -2.86 4.97 5.94
CA GLU A 21 -4.21 4.45 6.06
C GLU A 21 -4.38 3.13 5.30
N GLN A 22 -5.23 2.27 5.85
CA GLN A 22 -5.70 1.04 5.23
C GLN A 22 -7.22 1.14 5.04
N PHE A 23 -7.71 0.87 3.84
CA PHE A 23 -9.13 1.00 3.52
C PHE A 23 -9.61 -0.04 2.50
N GLU A 24 -10.91 -0.32 2.53
CA GLU A 24 -11.57 -1.19 1.55
C GLU A 24 -12.20 -0.35 0.43
N PHE A 25 -11.97 -0.75 -0.82
CA PHE A 25 -12.56 -0.14 -2.01
C PHE A 25 -12.80 -1.20 -3.09
N GLU A 26 -13.98 -1.21 -3.73
CA GLU A 26 -14.35 -2.18 -4.77
C GLU A 26 -14.06 -3.66 -4.40
N ASP A 27 -14.38 -4.05 -3.14
CA ASP A 27 -14.12 -5.39 -2.56
C ASP A 27 -12.63 -5.78 -2.45
N ASN A 28 -11.71 -4.84 -2.65
CA ASN A 28 -10.27 -4.99 -2.43
C ASN A 28 -9.82 -4.19 -1.20
N LEU A 29 -8.75 -4.65 -0.58
CA LEU A 29 -8.12 -3.99 0.56
C LEU A 29 -6.86 -3.25 0.08
N TYR A 30 -6.76 -1.96 0.36
CA TYR A 30 -5.64 -1.12 -0.04
C TYR A 30 -4.94 -0.53 1.17
N VAL A 31 -3.67 -0.16 0.99
CA VAL A 31 -2.87 0.55 1.98
C VAL A 31 -2.03 1.63 1.30
N VAL A 32 -1.98 2.80 1.94
CA VAL A 32 -1.14 3.93 1.55
C VAL A 32 0.08 3.97 2.45
N LEU A 33 1.26 3.99 1.82
CA LEU A 33 2.55 3.89 2.50
C LEU A 33 3.48 5.06 2.12
N TYR A 34 4.35 5.44 3.05
CA TYR A 34 5.44 6.41 2.80
C TYR A 34 6.80 5.79 3.12
N GLU A 35 7.83 6.08 2.32
CA GLU A 35 9.21 5.68 2.63
C GLU A 35 9.81 6.44 3.82
N LYS A 36 9.28 7.64 4.13
CA LYS A 36 9.74 8.50 5.24
C LYS A 36 8.55 9.25 5.85
N GLU A 37 8.64 9.60 7.14
CA GLU A 37 7.60 10.32 7.89
C GLU A 37 7.17 11.66 7.24
N GLU A 38 8.09 12.33 6.52
CA GLU A 38 7.84 13.64 5.88
C GLU A 38 7.88 13.56 4.34
N ASP A 39 7.65 12.36 3.77
CA ASP A 39 7.60 12.22 2.32
C ASP A 39 6.22 12.62 1.76
N ASP A 40 6.22 13.41 0.69
CA ASP A 40 4.98 13.78 -0.02
C ASP A 40 4.59 12.69 -1.05
N ASP A 41 5.55 11.81 -1.40
CA ASP A 41 5.35 10.75 -2.39
C ASP A 41 4.78 9.50 -1.70
N ALA A 42 3.45 9.42 -1.64
CA ALA A 42 2.72 8.26 -1.17
C ALA A 42 2.74 7.11 -2.19
N LEU A 43 2.91 5.89 -1.73
CA LEU A 43 2.80 4.67 -2.51
C LEU A 43 1.49 3.95 -2.20
N LEU A 44 0.84 3.44 -3.24
CA LEU A 44 -0.42 2.71 -3.12
C LEU A 44 -0.22 1.23 -3.40
N PHE A 45 -0.60 0.39 -2.44
CA PHE A 45 -0.55 -1.06 -2.57
C PHE A 45 -1.92 -1.67 -2.31
N ARG A 46 -2.18 -2.79 -3.00
CA ARG A 46 -3.30 -3.70 -2.74
C ARG A 46 -2.81 -4.86 -1.88
N ILE A 47 -3.57 -5.20 -0.84
CA ILE A 47 -3.31 -6.35 0.02
C ILE A 47 -4.02 -7.56 -0.59
N GLU A 48 -3.25 -8.60 -0.90
CA GLU A 48 -3.77 -9.90 -1.33
C GLU A 48 -3.30 -11.00 -0.38
N GLU A 49 -4.11 -12.03 -0.22
CA GLU A 49 -3.74 -13.26 0.50
C GLU A 49 -3.31 -14.31 -0.52
N ASP A 50 -2.11 -14.88 -0.32
CA ASP A 50 -1.58 -15.89 -1.22
C ASP A 50 -2.09 -17.31 -0.90
N GLU A 51 -1.59 -18.32 -1.62
CA GLU A 51 -1.99 -19.72 -1.44
C GLU A 51 -1.60 -20.32 -0.07
N ASN A 52 -0.77 -19.64 0.72
CA ASN A 52 -0.29 -20.08 2.03
C ASN A 52 -0.91 -19.28 3.20
N ASP A 53 -1.98 -18.52 2.94
CA ASP A 53 -2.59 -17.59 3.89
C ASP A 53 -1.61 -16.47 4.34
N GLU A 54 -0.59 -16.16 3.52
CA GLU A 54 0.34 -15.04 3.77
C GLU A 54 -0.14 -13.78 3.03
N MET A 55 -0.16 -12.65 3.74
CA MET A 55 -0.51 -11.36 3.13
C MET A 55 0.65 -10.83 2.30
N GLN A 56 0.37 -10.50 1.04
CA GLN A 56 1.29 -9.86 0.10
C GLN A 56 0.77 -8.47 -0.26
N LEU A 57 1.70 -7.55 -0.50
CA LEU A 57 1.42 -6.22 -1.00
C LEU A 57 1.78 -6.16 -2.48
N ILE A 58 0.79 -5.83 -3.30
CA ILE A 58 0.90 -5.72 -4.75
C ILE A 58 0.81 -4.24 -5.11
N GLU A 59 1.84 -3.70 -5.74
CA GLU A 59 1.82 -2.31 -6.20
C GLU A 59 0.71 -2.12 -7.25
N VAL A 60 -0.04 -1.01 -7.14
CA VAL A 60 -1.09 -0.70 -8.11
C VAL A 60 -0.46 -0.05 -9.35
N GLU A 61 -0.07 -0.88 -10.31
CA GLU A 61 0.57 -0.43 -11.57
C GLU A 61 -0.44 0.05 -12.64
N ASP A 62 -1.72 -0.30 -12.52
CA ASP A 62 -2.76 0.09 -13.49
C ASP A 62 -3.21 1.54 -13.23
N ASP A 63 -2.95 2.43 -14.20
CA ASP A 63 -3.27 3.86 -14.11
C ASP A 63 -4.76 4.15 -13.82
N ASP A 64 -5.67 3.36 -14.39
CA ASP A 64 -7.13 3.54 -14.22
C ASP A 64 -7.58 3.06 -12.84
N GLU A 65 -6.97 1.99 -12.32
CA GLU A 65 -7.17 1.55 -10.93
C GLU A 65 -6.60 2.57 -9.95
N PHE A 66 -5.32 2.93 -10.12
CA PHE A 66 -4.60 3.87 -9.26
C PHE A 66 -5.41 5.16 -9.12
N LYS A 67 -5.83 5.75 -10.23
CA LYS A 67 -6.61 6.98 -10.22
C LYS A 67 -7.90 6.85 -9.42
N ARG A 68 -8.67 5.78 -9.60
CA ARG A 68 -9.95 5.59 -8.89
C ARG A 68 -9.75 5.44 -7.39
N VAL A 69 -8.72 4.69 -7.00
CA VAL A 69 -8.39 4.45 -5.60
C VAL A 69 -7.84 5.73 -4.94
N SER A 70 -6.96 6.47 -5.63
CA SER A 70 -6.47 7.77 -5.17
C SER A 70 -7.59 8.80 -5.04
N ASP A 71 -8.48 8.88 -6.03
CA ASP A 71 -9.65 9.78 -5.97
C ASP A 71 -10.50 9.45 -4.73
N TYR A 72 -10.77 8.16 -4.47
CA TYR A 72 -11.49 7.73 -3.26
C TYR A 72 -10.75 8.12 -1.97
N TYR A 73 -9.44 7.90 -1.91
CA TYR A 73 -8.61 8.21 -0.74
C TYR A 73 -8.59 9.73 -0.44
N PHE A 74 -8.44 10.59 -1.45
CA PHE A 74 -8.42 12.05 -1.25
C PHE A 74 -9.81 12.68 -1.03
N GLU A 75 -10.88 12.00 -1.41
CA GLU A 75 -12.26 12.46 -1.22
C GLU A 75 -12.87 12.06 0.13
N ASN A 76 -12.26 11.10 0.84
CA ASN A 76 -12.66 10.68 2.19
C ASN A 76 -12.05 11.55 3.29
#